data_AF-A0A7Y3ANA5-F1
#
_entry.id   AF-A0A7Y3ANA5-F1
#
_cell.length_a   1.000
_cell.length_b   1.000
_cell.length_c   1.000
_cell.angle_alpha   90.00
_cell.angle_beta   90.00
_cell.angle_gamma   90.00
#
_symmetry.space_group_name_H-M   'P 1'
#
loop_
_entity.id
_entity.type
_entity.pdbx_description
1 polymer ?
#
loop_
_entity_poly.entity_id
_entity_poly.type
_entity_poly.pdbx_seq_one_letter_code
_entity_poly.pdbx_strand_id
1 'polypeptide(L)'
;MDTKKGQLYIGRESATDEPVLLKASTLTTHGVIFGMTGSGKTGLGVNMLEEALLSSIPTLILDPKGDMGNIMLNFPDSTPEDLEPWMDAAKAKRKGKTI
;
A
#
# COMPACT_ATOMS: atom_id res chain seq x y z
N MET A 1 -1.83 -15.44 -5.07
CA MET A 1 -2.25 -16.69 -4.39
C MET A 1 -3.77 -16.67 -4.35
N ASP A 2 -4.46 -17.78 -4.56
CA ASP A 2 -5.93 -17.78 -4.46
C ASP A 2 -6.32 -17.86 -2.97
N THR A 3 -6.50 -16.70 -2.34
CA THR A 3 -6.91 -16.60 -0.93
C THR A 3 -8.44 -16.56 -0.84
N LYS A 4 -8.99 -17.21 0.19
CA LYS A 4 -10.44 -17.09 0.44
C LYS A 4 -10.76 -15.64 0.81
N LYS A 5 -11.88 -15.11 0.32
CA LYS A 5 -12.34 -13.75 0.72
C LYS A 5 -12.27 -13.58 2.24
N GLY A 6 -11.65 -12.49 2.68
CA GLY A 6 -11.45 -12.19 4.10
C GLY A 6 -10.27 -12.91 4.76
N GLN A 7 -9.42 -13.60 4.00
CA GLN A 7 -8.09 -14.05 4.44
C GLN A 7 -7.03 -13.19 3.75
N LEU A 8 -6.39 -12.32 4.53
CA LEU A 8 -5.39 -11.37 4.06
C LEU A 8 -4.01 -12.01 4.21
N TYR A 9 -3.29 -12.19 3.11
CA TYR A 9 -1.90 -12.64 3.16
C TYR A 9 -1.00 -11.53 3.73
N ILE A 10 -0.19 -11.83 4.74
CA ILE A 10 0.69 -10.82 5.39
C ILE A 10 2.18 -11.18 5.34
N GLY A 11 2.54 -12.24 4.62
CA GLY A 11 3.92 -12.70 4.47
C GLY A 11 4.05 -14.20 4.72
N ARG A 12 5.28 -14.63 5.00
CA ARG A 12 5.60 -16.04 5.29
C ARG A 12 6.31 -16.18 6.62
N GLU A 13 6.12 -17.31 7.27
CA GLU A 13 6.84 -17.66 8.48
C GLU A 13 8.30 -18.01 8.14
N SER A 14 9.26 -17.34 8.77
CA SER A 14 10.68 -17.47 8.41
C SER A 14 11.26 -18.87 8.58
N ALA A 15 10.70 -19.68 9.47
CA ALA A 15 11.22 -21.02 9.77
C ALA A 15 10.69 -22.10 8.82
N THR A 16 9.44 -21.96 8.40
CA THR A 16 8.70 -23.00 7.65
C THR A 16 8.43 -22.59 6.20
N ASP A 17 8.59 -21.31 5.87
CA ASP A 17 8.22 -20.70 4.59
C ASP A 17 6.71 -20.82 4.27
N GLU A 18 5.90 -21.11 5.28
CA GLU A 18 4.45 -21.23 5.15
C GLU A 18 3.78 -19.84 5.10
N PRO A 19 2.73 -19.66 4.28
CA PRO A 19 2.01 -18.41 4.17
C PRO A 19 1.27 -18.07 5.47
N VAL A 20 1.42 -16.84 5.93
CA VAL A 20 0.70 -16.31 7.08
C VAL A 20 -0.52 -15.55 6.58
N LEU A 21 -1.71 -16.04 6.97
CA LEU A 21 -2.99 -15.46 6.61
C LEU A 21 -3.68 -14.87 7.85
N LEU A 22 -4.00 -13.58 7.79
CA LEU A 22 -4.77 -12.85 8.80
C LEU A 22 -6.25 -12.86 8.42
N LYS A 23 -7.14 -13.26 9.33
CA LYS A 23 -8.59 -13.17 9.10
C LYS A 23 -9.03 -11.71 9.23
N ALA A 24 -9.62 -11.13 8.18
CA ALA A 24 -10.08 -9.75 8.20
C ALA A 24 -11.07 -9.48 9.35
N SER A 25 -11.88 -10.47 9.74
CA SER A 25 -12.82 -10.38 10.85
C SER A 25 -12.14 -10.12 12.21
N THR A 26 -10.84 -10.40 12.37
CA THR A 26 -10.13 -10.06 13.61
C THR A 26 -9.75 -8.58 13.68
N LEU A 27 -9.80 -7.85 12.57
CA LEU A 27 -9.51 -6.42 12.54
C LEU A 27 -10.68 -5.56 13.03
N THR A 28 -11.84 -6.16 13.32
CA THR A 28 -12.97 -5.45 13.95
C THR A 28 -12.68 -5.07 15.41
N THR A 29 -11.62 -5.63 16.01
CA THR A 29 -11.13 -5.26 17.34
C THR A 29 -9.95 -4.28 17.30
N HIS A 30 -9.68 -3.66 16.14
CA HIS A 30 -8.51 -2.84 15.86
C HIS A 30 -7.21 -3.65 15.80
N GLY A 31 -6.23 -3.10 15.10
CA GLY A 31 -4.88 -3.65 14.99
C GLY A 31 -3.88 -2.50 15.01
N VAL A 32 -2.65 -2.78 15.41
CA VAL A 32 -1.57 -1.80 15.44
C VAL A 32 -0.31 -2.43 14.89
N ILE A 33 0.45 -1.66 14.11
CA ILE A 33 1.73 -2.08 13.53
C ILE A 33 2.81 -1.22 14.16
N PHE A 34 3.74 -1.84 14.88
CA PHE A 34 4.90 -1.18 15.47
C PHE A 34 6.20 -1.55 14.76
N GLY A 35 7.20 -0.66 14.82
CA GLY A 35 8.50 -0.88 14.21
C GLY A 35 9.25 0.42 13.94
N MET A 36 10.57 0.33 13.76
CA MET A 36 11.43 1.48 13.46
C MET A 36 11.32 1.92 11.99
N THR A 37 11.81 3.10 11.63
CA THR A 37 11.92 3.50 10.22
C THR A 37 12.72 2.45 9.44
N GLY A 38 12.27 2.10 8.23
CA GLY A 38 12.88 1.04 7.42
C GLY A 38 12.48 -0.39 7.79
N SER A 39 11.69 -0.61 8.85
CA SER A 39 11.26 -1.96 9.26
C SER A 39 10.11 -2.55 8.42
N GLY A 40 9.72 -1.90 7.33
CA GLY A 40 8.65 -2.40 6.45
C GLY A 40 7.21 -2.09 6.88
N LYS A 41 6.95 -1.25 7.89
CA LYS A 41 5.57 -0.91 8.33
C LYS A 41 4.68 -0.41 7.19
N THR A 42 5.18 0.52 6.38
CA THR A 42 4.43 1.07 5.24
C THR A 42 4.17 -0.01 4.20
N GLY A 43 5.16 -0.86 3.91
CA GLY A 43 5.00 -1.98 2.97
C GLY A 43 3.97 -3.00 3.45
N LEU A 44 3.95 -3.32 4.75
CA LEU A 44 2.90 -4.17 5.33
C LEU A 44 1.52 -3.51 5.21
N GLY A 45 1.42 -2.20 5.42
CA GLY A 45 0.17 -1.44 5.24
C GLY A 45 -0.34 -1.47 3.80
N VAL A 46 0.55 -1.30 2.81
CA VAL A 46 0.23 -1.44 1.38
C VAL A 46 -0.29 -2.84 1.08
N ASN A 47 0.43 -3.87 1.50
CA ASN A 47 0.02 -5.26 1.28
C ASN A 47 -1.34 -5.56 1.93
N MET A 48 -1.59 -5.06 3.15
CA MET A 48 -2.91 -5.20 3.79
C MET A 48 -4.03 -4.50 3.03
N LEU A 49 -3.77 -3.32 2.46
CA LEU A 49 -4.72 -2.61 1.60
C LEU A 49 -5.05 -3.41 0.35
N GLU A 50 -4.03 -3.89 -0.36
CA GLU A 50 -4.20 -4.68 -1.59
C GLU A 50 -5.03 -5.95 -1.32
N GLU A 51 -4.71 -6.69 -0.26
CA GLU A 51 -5.45 -7.88 0.15
C GLU A 51 -6.91 -7.57 0.55
N ALA A 52 -7.15 -6.42 1.19
CA ALA A 52 -8.50 -5.98 1.52
C ALA A 52 -9.30 -5.65 0.25
N LEU A 53 -8.70 -4.97 -0.73
CA LEU A 53 -9.32 -4.67 -2.01
C LEU A 53 -9.61 -5.94 -2.82
N LEU A 54 -8.67 -6.90 -2.87
CA LEU A 54 -8.88 -8.22 -3.47
C LEU A 54 -10.04 -8.98 -2.81
N SER A 55 -10.23 -8.80 -1.51
CA SER A 55 -11.37 -9.34 -0.75
C SER A 55 -12.67 -8.54 -0.91
N SER A 56 -12.69 -7.49 -1.74
CA SER A 56 -13.81 -6.56 -1.90
C SER A 56 -14.23 -5.85 -0.60
N ILE A 57 -13.29 -5.63 0.31
CA ILE A 57 -13.52 -4.90 1.56
C ILE A 57 -13.32 -3.40 1.27
N PRO A 58 -14.29 -2.54 1.61
CA PRO A 58 -14.12 -1.09 1.46
C PRO A 58 -13.08 -0.58 2.45
N THR A 59 -12.14 0.22 1.96
CA THR A 59 -11.01 0.74 2.76
C THR A 59 -10.93 2.26 2.68
N LEU A 60 -10.71 2.90 3.83
CA LEU A 60 -10.35 4.32 3.93
C LEU A 60 -8.96 4.44 4.55
N ILE A 61 -8.05 5.12 3.85
CA ILE A 61 -6.69 5.37 4.33
C ILE A 61 -6.55 6.84 4.70
N LEU A 62 -6.06 7.07 5.92
CA LEU A 62 -5.62 8.38 6.38
C LEU A 62 -4.09 8.39 6.40
N ASP A 63 -3.50 8.99 5.36
CA ASP A 63 -2.05 9.03 5.20
C ASP A 63 -1.53 10.48 5.25
N PRO A 64 -1.15 10.97 6.44
CA PRO A 64 -0.61 12.32 6.59
C PRO A 64 0.77 12.50 5.96
N LYS A 65 1.49 11.41 5.66
CA LYS A 65 2.81 11.48 5.02
C LYS A 65 2.71 11.52 3.49
N GLY A 66 1.63 10.97 2.94
CA GLY A 66 1.39 10.87 1.49
C GLY A 66 2.17 9.74 0.82
N ASP A 67 2.83 8.87 1.59
CA ASP A 67 3.65 7.77 1.06
C ASP A 67 2.79 6.66 0.44
N MET A 68 1.62 6.36 1.00
CA MET A 68 0.70 5.32 0.54
C MET A 68 -0.05 5.74 -0.73
N GLY A 69 -0.23 7.04 -0.97
CA GLY A 69 -0.82 7.56 -2.20
C GLY A 69 -0.04 7.15 -3.46
N ASN A 70 1.26 6.88 -3.32
CA ASN A 70 2.11 6.43 -4.42
C ASN A 70 1.69 5.09 -5.03
N ILE A 71 0.87 4.28 -4.35
CA ILE A 71 0.29 3.05 -4.93
C ILE A 71 -0.50 3.38 -6.21
N MET A 72 -1.10 4.57 -6.28
CA MET A 72 -1.85 5.04 -7.45
C MET A 72 -0.97 5.36 -8.66
N LEU A 73 0.36 5.40 -8.49
CA LEU A 73 1.33 5.69 -9.56
C LEU A 73 1.78 4.43 -10.31
N ASN A 74 1.12 3.29 -10.08
CA ASN A 74 1.40 2.03 -10.78
C ASN A 74 0.65 2.00 -12.13
N PHE A 75 1.25 2.61 -13.15
CA PHE A 75 0.67 2.66 -14.50
C PHE A 75 1.17 1.48 -15.35
N PRO A 76 0.30 0.81 -16.14
CA PRO A 76 0.71 -0.31 -16.99
C PRO A 76 1.86 0.02 -17.94
N ASP A 77 1.79 1.20 -18.58
CA ASP A 77 2.76 1.62 -19.59
C ASP A 77 3.84 2.54 -19.02
N SER A 78 3.62 3.11 -17.82
CA SER A 78 4.57 3.95 -17.07
C SER A 78 5.17 5.09 -17.93
N THR A 79 4.33 5.76 -18.70
CA THR A 79 4.74 6.84 -19.60
C THR A 79 4.93 8.17 -18.85
N PRO A 80 5.69 9.13 -19.39
CA PRO A 80 5.75 10.49 -18.83
C PRO A 80 4.37 11.14 -18.67
N GLU A 81 3.49 10.93 -19.64
CA GLU A 81 2.12 11.49 -19.67
C GLU A 81 1.25 10.93 -18.53
N ASP A 82 1.46 9.68 -18.12
CA ASP A 82 0.77 9.08 -16.97
C ASP A 82 1.14 9.77 -15.65
N LEU A 83 2.37 10.25 -15.54
CA LEU A 83 2.92 10.89 -14.34
C LEU A 83 2.60 12.39 -14.26
N GLU A 84 2.43 13.05 -15.41
CA GLU A 84 2.22 14.50 -15.52
C GLU A 84 1.13 15.04 -14.57
N PRO A 85 -0.07 14.42 -14.45
CA PRO A 85 -1.14 14.92 -13.59
C PRO A 85 -0.81 14.85 -12.09
N TRP A 86 0.16 14.02 -11.71
CA TRP A 86 0.56 13.79 -10.31
C TRP A 86 1.75 14.66 -9.91
N MET A 87 2.32 15.43 -10.84
CA MET A 87 3.46 16.31 -10.59
C MET A 87 3.03 17.69 -10.06
N ASP A 88 3.77 18.20 -9.07
CA ASP A 88 3.56 19.55 -8.53
C ASP A 88 4.21 20.61 -9.44
N ALA A 89 3.38 21.28 -10.24
CA ALA A 89 3.79 22.33 -11.16
C ALA A 89 4.48 23.50 -10.46
N ALA A 90 4.03 23.86 -9.26
CA ALA A 90 4.63 24.94 -8.49
C ALA A 90 6.04 24.56 -8.01
N LYS A 91 6.25 23.30 -7.60
CA LYS A 91 7.57 22.78 -7.21
C LYS A 91 8.52 22.69 -8.39
N ALA A 92 8.06 22.28 -9.57
CA ALA A 92 8.85 22.27 -10.80
C ALA A 92 9.32 23.69 -11.17
N LYS A 93 8.39 24.65 -11.17
CA LYS A 93 8.66 26.06 -11.47
C LYS A 93 9.66 26.69 -10.51
N ARG A 94 9.55 26.44 -9.20
CA ARG A 94 10.52 26.92 -8.19
C ARG A 94 11.95 26.42 -8.43
N LYS A 95 12.09 25.26 -9.09
CA LYS A 95 13.39 24.67 -9.46
C LYS A 95 13.84 25.04 -10.88
N GLY A 96 13.13 25.95 -11.56
CA GLY A 96 13.43 26.32 -12.95
C GLY A 96 13.21 25.20 -13.96
N LYS A 97 12.35 24.23 -13.65
CA LYS A 97 12.01 23.10 -14.53
C LYS A 97 10.57 23.24 -15.05
N THR A 98 10.30 22.66 -16.21
CA THR A 98 8.94 22.34 -16.64
C THR A 98 8.50 21.00 -16.04
N ILE A 99 7.19 20.78 -16.00
CA ILE A 99 6.69 19.41 -15.97
C ILE A 99 6.92 18.83 -17.37
#